data_AF-A0A0F9FJB5-F1
#
_entry.id   AF-A0A0F9FJB5-F1
#
_cell.length_a   1.000
_cell.length_b   1.000
_cell.length_c   1.000
_cell.angle_alpha   90.00
_cell.angle_beta   90.00
_cell.angle_gamma   90.00
#
_symmetry.space_group_name_H-M   'P 1'
#
loop_
_entity.id
_entity.type
_entity.pdbx_description
1 polymer ?
#
loop_
_entity_poly.entity_id
_entity_poly.type
_entity_poly.pdbx_seq_one_letter_code
_entity_poly.pdbx_strand_id
1 'polypeptide(L)'
;EILTASSGNNTSSTVDCKGTGLLLVHCQAASSWDGTLTFSTRLDGTNWVTTQGVQISNGTAITTATGTTLSMMFRFDVSAVLEFRAVISGHSTGTITVTARGVGL
;
A
#
# COMPACT_ATOMS: atom_id res chain seq x y z
N GLU A 1 -12.11 -6.17 -3.42
CA GLU A 1 -11.41 -6.96 -2.39
C GLU A 1 -10.96 -6.02 -1.27
N ILE A 2 -10.99 -6.46 0.00
CA ILE A 2 -10.44 -5.75 1.17
C ILE A 2 -9.33 -6.65 1.70
N LEU A 3 -8.09 -6.17 1.66
CA LEU A 3 -6.95 -6.85 2.28
C LEU A 3 -6.44 -6.01 3.43
N THR A 4 -6.14 -6.67 4.55
CA THR A 4 -5.58 -6.04 5.75
C THR A 4 -4.22 -6.65 6.01
N ALA A 5 -3.15 -5.87 5.88
CA ALA A 5 -1.84 -6.25 6.40
C ALA A 5 -1.71 -5.72 7.84
N SER A 6 -1.24 -6.55 8.78
CA SER A 6 -0.89 -6.12 10.15
C SER A 6 0.46 -6.66 10.60
N SER A 7 1.27 -5.75 11.15
CA SER A 7 2.47 -5.90 12.00
C SER A 7 3.53 -6.95 11.64
N GLY A 8 4.78 -6.46 11.52
CA GLY A 8 5.98 -7.26 11.31
C GLY A 8 6.80 -6.73 10.13
N ASN A 9 8.12 -6.69 10.28
CA ASN A 9 9.02 -6.36 9.17
C ASN A 9 8.88 -7.38 8.04
N ASN A 10 8.89 -6.89 6.81
CA ASN A 10 8.67 -7.67 5.58
C ASN A 10 7.32 -8.38 5.51
N THR A 11 6.37 -8.05 6.38
CA THR A 11 4.98 -8.50 6.25
C THR A 11 4.30 -7.73 5.12
N SER A 12 3.64 -8.46 4.22
CA SER A 12 2.78 -7.89 3.20
C SER A 12 1.68 -8.88 2.82
N SER A 13 0.49 -8.38 2.53
CA SER A 13 -0.56 -9.13 1.82
C SER A 13 -0.63 -8.61 0.40
N THR A 14 -0.84 -9.51 -0.56
CA THR A 14 -0.97 -9.17 -1.98
C THR A 14 -2.44 -8.99 -2.35
N VAL A 15 -2.72 -8.02 -3.22
CA VAL A 15 -4.04 -7.74 -3.80
C VAL A 15 -3.99 -8.17 -5.27
N ASP A 16 -4.96 -8.95 -5.75
CA ASP A 16 -5.12 -9.17 -7.18
C ASP A 16 -5.71 -7.91 -7.82
N CYS A 17 -5.01 -7.38 -8.82
CA CYS A 17 -5.36 -6.16 -9.54
C CYS A 17 -5.89 -6.45 -10.95
N LYS A 18 -5.99 -7.72 -11.38
CA LYS A 18 -6.48 -8.05 -12.73
C LYS A 18 -7.84 -7.42 -13.01
N GLY A 19 -7.93 -6.71 -14.13
CA GLY A 19 -9.15 -6.03 -14.55
C GLY A 19 -9.54 -4.81 -13.71
N THR A 20 -8.68 -4.37 -12.79
CA THR A 20 -8.87 -3.15 -12.00
C THR A 20 -8.10 -2.00 -12.65
N GLY A 21 -8.76 -0.86 -12.89
CA GLY A 21 -8.08 0.34 -13.39
C GLY A 21 -7.40 1.14 -12.27
N LEU A 22 -8.11 1.31 -11.15
CA LEU A 22 -7.66 2.11 -10.02
C LEU A 22 -7.73 1.34 -8.71
N LEU A 23 -6.70 1.49 -7.88
CA LEU A 23 -6.67 0.95 -6.51
C LEU A 23 -6.64 2.10 -5.51
N LEU A 24 -7.59 2.11 -4.58
CA LEU A 24 -7.57 3.00 -3.42
C LEU A 24 -6.97 2.26 -2.24
N VAL A 25 -5.97 2.86 -1.60
CA VAL A 25 -5.25 2.27 -0.45
C VAL A 25 -5.33 3.22 0.73
N HIS A 26 -5.89 2.77 1.85
CA HIS A 26 -5.91 3.49 3.11
C HIS A 26 -4.90 2.87 4.07
N CYS A 27 -3.96 3.68 4.54
CA CYS A 27 -2.96 3.29 5.53
C CYS A 27 -3.27 3.99 6.85
N GLN A 28 -3.55 3.22 7.89
CA GLN A 28 -3.89 3.72 9.21
C GLN A 28 -2.99 3.08 10.28
N ALA A 29 -2.08 3.86 10.82
CA ALA A 29 -1.21 3.52 11.93
C ALA A 29 -1.93 3.69 13.27
N ALA A 30 -1.68 2.77 14.19
CA ALA A 30 -1.99 2.99 15.61
C ALA A 30 -1.01 4.02 16.20
N SER A 31 -1.36 4.58 17.37
CA SER A 31 -0.43 5.40 18.14
C SER A 31 0.88 4.66 18.36
N SER A 32 2.01 5.37 18.19
CA SER A 32 3.39 4.87 18.33
C SER A 32 3.88 3.90 17.27
N TRP A 33 3.12 3.63 16.19
CA TRP A 33 3.66 2.87 15.07
C TRP A 33 4.92 3.54 14.53
N ASP A 34 5.92 2.76 14.18
CA ASP A 34 7.11 3.21 13.48
C ASP A 34 7.37 2.36 12.23
N GLY A 35 8.23 2.88 11.37
CA GLY A 35 8.63 2.19 10.15
C GLY A 35 8.17 2.89 8.88
N THR A 36 8.35 2.16 7.79
CA THR A 36 8.13 2.62 6.43
C THR A 36 7.26 1.62 5.71
N LEU A 37 6.17 2.10 5.11
CA LEU A 37 5.46 1.36 4.09
C LEU A 37 6.07 1.65 2.74
N THR A 38 6.44 0.62 1.99
CA THR A 38 6.81 0.72 0.58
C THR A 38 5.75 0.06 -0.28
N PHE A 39 5.26 0.77 -1.29
CA PHE A 39 4.26 0.25 -2.22
C PHE A 39 4.94 -0.43 -3.40
N SER A 40 4.48 -1.61 -3.77
CA SER A 40 5.05 -2.37 -4.88
C SER A 40 3.97 -3.06 -5.69
N THR A 41 4.26 -3.23 -6.97
CA THR A 41 3.41 -3.95 -7.93
C THR A 41 4.24 -4.95 -8.71
N ARG A 42 3.60 -5.98 -9.25
CA ARG A 42 4.20 -6.85 -10.27
C ARG A 42 3.27 -7.03 -11.46
N LEU A 43 3.87 -7.06 -12.64
CA LEU A 43 3.16 -7.19 -13.92
C LEU A 43 3.36 -8.59 -14.54
N ASP A 44 4.45 -9.27 -14.18
CA ASP A 44 4.89 -10.53 -14.76
C ASP A 44 4.68 -11.74 -13.82
N GLY A 45 4.10 -11.51 -12.64
CA GLY A 45 3.92 -12.53 -11.59
C GLY A 45 5.21 -12.92 -10.87
N THR A 46 6.37 -12.37 -11.25
CA THR A 46 7.69 -12.77 -10.76
C THR A 46 8.38 -11.64 -9.99
N ASN A 47 8.52 -10.47 -10.61
CA ASN A 47 9.34 -9.38 -10.09
C ASN A 47 8.51 -8.25 -9.50
N TRP A 48 8.81 -7.88 -8.25
CA TRP A 48 8.20 -6.73 -7.61
C TRP A 48 8.96 -5.45 -7.93
N VAL A 49 8.22 -4.42 -8.34
CA VAL A 49 8.75 -3.09 -8.64
C VAL A 49 8.06 -2.08 -7.72
N THR A 50 8.83 -1.14 -7.18
CA THR A 50 8.26 -0.03 -6.41
C THR A 50 7.33 0.80 -7.27
N THR A 51 6.14 1.11 -6.76
CA THR A 51 5.14 1.89 -7.49
C THR A 51 4.83 3.20 -6.76
N GLN A 52 4.40 4.20 -7.53
CA GLN A 52 4.04 5.51 -7.00
C GLN A 52 2.52 5.59 -6.80
N GLY A 53 2.11 6.04 -5.63
CA GLY A 53 0.73 6.37 -5.30
C GLY A 53 0.56 7.87 -5.15
N VAL A 54 -0.60 8.39 -5.54
CA VAL A 54 -0.96 9.79 -5.33
C VAL A 54 -1.81 9.91 -4.07
N GLN A 55 -1.34 10.67 -3.09
CA GLN A 55 -2.10 10.96 -1.87
C GLN A 55 -3.32 11.81 -2.21
N ILE A 56 -4.50 11.37 -1.78
CA ILE A 56 -5.77 11.99 -2.16
C ILE A 56 -5.93 13.40 -1.58
N SER A 57 -5.42 13.64 -0.38
CA SER A 57 -5.65 14.90 0.33
C SER A 57 -4.87 16.10 -0.23
N ASN A 58 -3.74 15.87 -0.91
CA ASN A 58 -2.83 16.94 -1.36
C ASN A 58 -2.26 16.72 -2.77
N GLY A 59 -2.53 15.58 -3.42
CA GLY A 59 -2.01 15.26 -4.74
C GLY A 59 -0.53 14.89 -4.78
N THR A 60 0.15 14.76 -3.64
CA THR A 60 1.57 14.41 -3.58
C THR A 60 1.75 12.95 -3.99
N ALA A 61 2.67 12.71 -4.92
CA ALA A 61 2.97 11.39 -5.43
C ALA A 61 4.19 10.79 -4.71
N ILE A 62 4.00 9.66 -4.02
CA ILE A 62 5.03 9.03 -3.17
C ILE A 62 5.13 7.52 -3.42
N THR A 63 6.30 6.95 -3.17
CA THR A 63 6.55 5.51 -3.24
C THR A 63 6.58 4.85 -1.86
N THR A 64 6.76 5.66 -0.82
CA THR A 64 6.81 5.23 0.57
C THR A 64 5.96 6.13 1.45
N ALA A 65 5.40 5.58 2.53
CA ALA A 65 4.69 6.32 3.55
C ALA A 65 5.30 6.04 4.93
N THR A 66 5.57 7.10 5.69
CA THR A 66 6.15 7.05 7.03
C THR A 66 5.37 7.97 7.96
N GLY A 67 5.46 7.74 9.27
CA GLY A 67 4.92 8.64 10.29
C GLY A 67 4.17 7.91 11.39
N THR A 68 4.37 8.36 12.62
CA THR A 68 3.85 7.70 13.83
C THR A 68 2.35 7.81 14.05
N THR A 69 1.68 8.57 13.19
CA THR A 69 0.23 8.81 13.17
C THR A 69 -0.30 8.76 11.73
N LEU A 70 0.35 7.96 10.87
CA LEU A 70 -0.03 7.82 9.46
C LEU A 70 -1.53 7.48 9.33
N SER A 71 -2.29 8.35 8.68
CA SER A 71 -3.69 8.14 8.33
C SER A 71 -3.92 8.76 6.96
N MET A 72 -3.52 8.04 5.91
CA MET A 72 -3.46 8.57 4.54
C MET A 72 -4.16 7.64 3.56
N MET A 73 -4.87 8.22 2.60
CA MET A 73 -5.42 7.51 1.45
C MET A 73 -4.64 7.85 0.19
N PHE A 74 -4.36 6.82 -0.59
CA PHE A 74 -3.61 6.87 -1.84
C PHE A 74 -4.44 6.29 -2.98
N ARG A 75 -4.23 6.82 -4.18
CA ARG A 75 -4.71 6.25 -5.43
C ARG A 75 -3.52 5.74 -6.24
N PHE A 76 -3.63 4.52 -6.73
CA PHE A 76 -2.68 3.91 -7.67
C PHE A 76 -3.40 3.57 -8.98
N ASP A 77 -2.73 3.82 -10.10
CA ASP A 77 -3.11 3.23 -11.38
C ASP A 77 -2.58 1.80 -11.41
N VAL A 78 -3.48 0.85 -11.62
CA VAL A 78 -3.19 -0.59 -11.63
C VAL A 78 -3.70 -1.28 -12.90
N SER A 79 -3.99 -0.50 -13.95
CA SER A 79 -4.60 -0.98 -15.21
C SER A 79 -3.85 -2.12 -15.92
N ALA A 80 -2.54 -2.25 -15.71
CA ALA A 80 -1.70 -3.32 -16.24
C ALA A 80 -1.02 -4.18 -15.16
N VAL A 81 -1.43 -4.01 -13.90
CA VAL A 81 -0.81 -4.66 -12.75
C VAL A 81 -1.53 -5.97 -12.46
N LEU A 82 -0.76 -7.05 -12.25
CA LEU A 82 -1.31 -8.31 -11.78
C LEU A 82 -1.58 -8.25 -10.28
N GLU A 83 -0.59 -7.83 -9.50
CA GLU A 83 -0.72 -7.76 -8.05
C GLU A 83 -0.08 -6.52 -7.45
N PHE A 84 -0.68 -6.03 -6.37
CA PHE A 84 -0.18 -4.94 -5.53
C PHE A 84 0.15 -5.45 -4.14
N ARG A 85 1.15 -4.85 -3.47
CA ARG A 85 1.40 -5.05 -2.05
C ARG A 85 1.93 -3.77 -1.39
N ALA A 86 1.71 -3.67 -0.09
CA ALA A 86 2.44 -2.74 0.78
C ALA A 86 3.35 -3.55 1.71
N VAL A 87 4.63 -3.20 1.76
CA VAL A 87 5.65 -3.89 2.56
C VAL A 87 6.12 -2.99 3.69
N ILE A 88 6.16 -3.53 4.92
CA ILE A 88 6.65 -2.83 6.10
C ILE A 88 8.15 -3.05 6.26
N SER A 89 8.92 -1.99 6.54
CA SER A 89 10.33 -2.06 6.92
C SER A 89 10.68 -1.07 8.04
N GLY A 90 11.75 -1.35 8.79
CA GLY A 90 12.21 -0.49 9.88
C GLY A 90 11.21 -0.35 11.05
N HIS A 91 10.29 -1.30 11.18
CA HIS A 91 9.27 -1.36 12.23
C HIS A 91 9.84 -2.03 13.48
N SER A 92 9.57 -1.43 14.63
CA SER A 92 9.92 -1.94 15.97
C SER A 92 8.71 -1.98 16.90
N THR A 93 7.76 -1.04 16.77
CA THR A 93 6.66 -0.86 17.72
C THR A 93 5.34 -0.48 17.04
N GLY A 94 4.23 -0.70 17.75
CA GLY A 94 2.88 -0.36 17.27
C GLY A 94 2.42 -1.24 16.11
N THR A 95 1.25 -0.92 15.56
CA THR A 95 0.65 -1.65 14.45
C THR A 95 0.19 -0.69 13.37
N ILE A 96 0.09 -1.21 12.15
CA ILE A 96 -0.49 -0.50 11.02
C ILE A 96 -1.51 -1.40 10.35
N THR A 97 -2.59 -0.79 9.89
CA THR A 97 -3.62 -1.40 9.05
C THR A 97 -3.49 -0.80 7.67
N VAL A 98 -3.26 -1.64 6.66
CA VAL A 98 -3.32 -1.21 5.25
C VAL A 98 -4.52 -1.88 4.61
N THR A 99 -5.45 -1.08 4.08
CA THR A 99 -6.64 -1.54 3.39
C THR A 99 -6.62 -1.11 1.93
N ALA A 100 -6.70 -2.06 1.00
CA ALA A 100 -6.82 -1.79 -0.43
C ALA A 100 -8.24 -2.07 -0.95
N ARG A 101 -8.70 -1.29 -1.92
CA ARG A 101 -9.98 -1.47 -2.63
C ARG A 101 -9.79 -1.16 -4.12
N GLY A 102 -10.07 -2.15 -4.97
CA GLY A 102 -10.16 -1.95 -6.41
C GLY A 102 -11.44 -1.20 -6.81
N VAL A 103 -11.31 -0.30 -7.78
CA VAL A 103 -12.42 0.39 -8.42
C VAL A 103 -12.43 -0.03 -9.89
N GLY A 104 -13.52 -0.68 -10.31
CA GLY A 104 -13.71 -1.11 -11.69
C GLY A 104 -13.87 0.08 -12.64
N LEU A 105 -13.61 -0.16 -13.92
CA LEU A 105 -13.97 0.74 -15.02
C LEU A 105 -15.44 0.55 -15.39
#